data_AF-A0A7W2HHT9-F1
#
_entry.id   AF-A0A7W2HHT9-F1
#
_cell.length_a   1.000
_cell.length_b   1.000
_cell.length_c   1.000
_cell.angle_alpha   90.00
_cell.angle_beta   90.00
_cell.angle_gamma   90.00
#
_symmetry.space_group_name_H-M   'P 1'
#
loop_
_entity.id
_entity.type
_entity.pdbx_description
1 polymer ?
#
loop_
_entity_poly.entity_id
_entity_poly.type
_entity_poly.pdbx_seq_one_letter_code
_entity_poly.pdbx_strand_id
1 'polypeptide(L)'
;MQMVEWTGRFAYQQVADDLRRRIAAGEFAETGQLPSLAQLQKTYDVTVTVARAAIRQLTTDGLAVSHQGKGAFLTPDAGRAAQLADPIGIVAELRKEVDQLRSEVGELRQRVATLEEN
;
A
#
# COMPACT_ATOMS: atom_id res chain seq x y z
N MET A 1 -7.25 -5.61 15.56
CA MET A 1 -8.35 -5.46 14.59
C MET A 1 -7.96 -4.31 13.68
N GLN A 2 -7.78 -4.52 12.38
CA GLN A 2 -7.44 -3.40 11.49
C GLN A 2 -8.73 -2.69 11.09
N MET A 3 -8.77 -1.38 11.31
CA MET A 3 -9.95 -0.56 11.07
C MET A 3 -9.85 -0.01 9.64
N VAL A 4 -10.43 -0.72 8.69
CA VAL A 4 -10.64 -0.18 7.33
C VAL A 4 -11.81 0.80 7.42
N GLU A 5 -11.60 2.03 6.95
CA GLU A 5 -12.64 3.05 6.96
C GLU A 5 -13.73 2.72 5.93
N TRP A 6 -14.88 2.24 6.39
CA TRP A 6 -15.99 1.80 5.54
C TRP A 6 -16.68 2.97 4.84
N THR A 7 -16.15 3.39 3.69
CA THR A 7 -16.59 4.60 2.96
C THR A 7 -17.79 4.39 2.03
N GLY A 8 -18.63 3.36 2.24
CA GLY A 8 -19.76 3.02 1.35
C GLY A 8 -19.37 2.39 0.00
N ARG A 9 -18.07 2.25 -0.29
CA ARG A 9 -17.55 1.43 -1.40
C ARG A 9 -17.69 -0.07 -1.08
N PHE A 10 -17.68 -0.93 -2.11
CA PHE A 10 -17.79 -2.37 -1.90
C PHE A 10 -16.68 -2.90 -0.97
N ALA A 11 -17.05 -3.71 0.01
CA ALA A 11 -16.13 -4.16 1.07
C ALA A 11 -14.85 -4.84 0.52
N TYR A 12 -14.96 -5.58 -0.58
CA TYR A 12 -13.81 -6.26 -1.20
C TYR A 12 -12.81 -5.28 -1.80
N GLN A 13 -13.26 -4.12 -2.30
CA GLN A 13 -12.38 -3.11 -2.88
C GLN A 13 -11.53 -2.50 -1.78
N GLN A 14 -12.13 -2.19 -0.63
CA GLN A 14 -11.41 -1.59 0.50
C GLN A 14 -10.37 -2.55 1.08
N VAL A 15 -10.68 -3.85 1.15
CA VAL A 15 -9.71 -4.89 1.54
C VAL A 15 -8.60 -5.02 0.49
N ALA A 16 -8.93 -4.97 -0.80
CA ALA A 16 -7.92 -5.02 -1.86
C ALA A 16 -7.00 -3.78 -1.83
N ASP A 17 -7.56 -2.58 -1.66
CA ASP A 17 -6.83 -1.32 -1.55
C ASP A 17 -5.83 -1.37 -0.39
N ASP A 18 -6.28 -1.86 0.77
CA ASP A 18 -5.41 -2.02 1.93
C ASP A 18 -4.28 -3.03 1.68
N LEU A 19 -4.60 -4.19 1.08
CA LEU A 19 -3.59 -5.17 0.70
C LEU A 19 -2.60 -4.61 -0.32
N ARG A 20 -3.01 -3.77 -1.28
CA ARG A 20 -2.07 -3.10 -2.20
C ARG A 20 -1.08 -2.23 -1.46
N ARG A 21 -1.54 -1.42 -0.49
CA ARG A 21 -0.65 -0.59 0.33
C ARG A 21 0.37 -1.43 1.10
N ARG A 22 -0.07 -2.55 1.67
CA ARG A 22 0.80 -3.48 2.40
C ARG A 22 1.82 -4.18 1.49
N ILE A 23 1.42 -4.53 0.26
CA ILE A 23 2.32 -5.04 -0.78
C ILE A 23 3.36 -3.98 -1.16
N ALA A 24 2.92 -2.73 -1.40
CA ALA A 24 3.80 -1.63 -1.75
C ALA A 24 4.81 -1.29 -0.63
N ALA A 25 4.39 -1.48 0.63
CA ALA A 25 5.23 -1.35 1.82
C ALA A 25 6.17 -2.55 2.05
N GLY A 26 6.08 -3.61 1.23
CA GLY A 26 6.96 -4.78 1.32
C GLY A 26 6.60 -5.78 2.42
N GLU A 27 5.41 -5.68 3.03
CA GLU A 27 5.04 -6.49 4.20
C GLU A 27 5.02 -8.00 3.91
N PHE A 28 4.74 -8.39 2.67
CA PHE A 28 4.70 -9.80 2.24
C PHE A 28 5.91 -10.19 1.40
N ALA A 29 6.94 -9.36 1.30
CA ALA A 29 8.10 -9.60 0.43
C ALA A 29 8.93 -10.82 0.87
N GLU A 30 9.08 -11.04 2.18
CA GLU A 30 9.89 -12.15 2.72
C GLU A 30 9.30 -13.53 2.45
N THR A 31 7.97 -13.65 2.60
CA THR A 31 7.26 -14.93 2.39
C THR A 31 6.77 -15.08 0.95
N GLY A 32 6.59 -13.96 0.24
CA GLY A 32 5.92 -13.90 -1.05
C GLY A 32 4.46 -14.35 -1.01
N GLN A 33 3.88 -14.63 0.16
CA GLN A 33 2.56 -15.23 0.32
C GLN A 33 1.57 -14.25 0.93
N LEU A 34 0.42 -14.09 0.30
CA LEU A 34 -0.68 -13.32 0.85
C LEU A 34 -1.37 -14.06 2.00
N PRO A 35 -1.99 -13.34 2.96
CA PRO A 35 -2.77 -13.96 4.01
C PRO A 35 -3.88 -14.86 3.43
N SER A 36 -4.09 -15.99 4.08
CA SER A 36 -5.18 -16.91 3.73
C SER A 36 -6.54 -16.23 3.87
N LEU A 37 -7.56 -16.77 3.18
CA LEU A 37 -8.92 -16.25 3.27
C LEU A 37 -9.41 -16.19 4.72
N ALA A 38 -9.13 -17.22 5.53
CA ALA A 38 -9.50 -17.25 6.95
C ALA A 38 -8.80 -16.13 7.76
N GLN A 39 -7.52 -15.86 7.49
CA GLN A 39 -6.80 -14.75 8.12
C GLN A 39 -7.38 -13.40 7.70
N LEU A 40 -7.74 -13.22 6.42
CA LEU A 40 -8.38 -12.00 5.93
C LEU A 40 -9.75 -11.78 6.59
N GLN A 41 -10.57 -12.84 6.69
CA GLN A 41 -11.86 -12.76 7.39
C GLN A 41 -11.68 -12.30 8.84
N LYS A 42 -10.72 -12.87 9.57
CA LYS A 42 -10.44 -12.50 10.96
C LYS A 42 -9.85 -11.09 11.10
N THR A 43 -9.05 -10.65 10.14
CA THR A 43 -8.33 -9.37 10.21
C THR A 43 -9.23 -8.19 9.89
N TYR A 44 -10.09 -8.36 8.88
CA TYR A 44 -10.94 -7.32 8.31
C TYR A 44 -12.42 -7.47 8.68
N ASP A 45 -12.78 -8.51 9.44
CA ASP A 45 -14.16 -8.86 9.81
C ASP A 45 -15.10 -8.96 8.60
N VAL A 46 -14.65 -9.71 7.59
CA VAL A 46 -15.37 -9.87 6.32
C VAL A 46 -15.81 -11.31 6.08
N THR A 47 -16.76 -11.50 5.17
CA THR A 47 -17.14 -12.83 4.70
C THR A 47 -16.04 -13.43 3.81
N VAL A 48 -16.01 -14.76 3.70
CA VAL A 48 -15.04 -15.45 2.84
C VAL A 48 -15.17 -15.02 1.37
N THR A 49 -16.39 -14.66 0.95
CA THR A 49 -16.68 -14.16 -0.39
C THR A 49 -16.02 -12.81 -0.65
N VAL A 50 -16.07 -11.90 0.33
CA VAL A 50 -15.42 -10.59 0.26
C VAL A 50 -13.90 -10.75 0.26
N ALA A 51 -13.35 -11.59 1.14
CA ALA A 51 -11.92 -11.90 1.16
C ALA A 51 -11.46 -12.50 -0.19
N ARG A 52 -12.22 -13.44 -0.74
CA ARG A 52 -11.93 -14.06 -2.04
C ARG A 52 -12.00 -13.05 -3.18
N ALA A 53 -12.99 -12.16 -3.17
CA ALA A 53 -13.11 -11.09 -4.16
C ALA A 53 -11.94 -10.12 -4.09
N ALA A 54 -11.44 -9.79 -2.89
CA ALA A 54 -10.27 -8.94 -2.71
C ALA A 54 -9.00 -9.60 -3.29
N ILE A 55 -8.74 -10.88 -2.96
CA ILE A 55 -7.62 -11.64 -3.55
C ILE A 55 -7.75 -11.72 -5.07
N ARG A 56 -8.96 -11.98 -5.59
CA ARG A 56 -9.20 -12.02 -7.03
C ARG A 56 -8.89 -10.70 -7.69
N GLN A 57 -9.23 -9.57 -7.07
CA GLN A 57 -8.89 -8.24 -7.57
C GLN A 57 -7.37 -8.08 -7.69
N LEU A 58 -6.60 -8.43 -6.66
CA LEU A 58 -5.13 -8.38 -6.71
C LEU A 58 -4.53 -9.27 -7.80
N THR A 59 -5.15 -10.42 -8.07
CA THR A 59 -4.77 -11.28 -9.20
C THR A 59 -5.10 -10.64 -10.54
N THR A 60 -6.26 -10.01 -10.68
CA THR A 60 -6.62 -9.23 -11.89
C THR A 60 -5.67 -8.06 -12.12
N ASP A 61 -5.22 -7.40 -11.04
CA ASP A 61 -4.27 -6.30 -11.10
C ASP A 61 -2.83 -6.76 -11.36
N GLY A 62 -2.57 -8.07 -11.51
CA GLY A 62 -1.24 -8.63 -11.78
C GLY A 62 -0.28 -8.63 -10.59
N LEU A 63 -0.78 -8.31 -9.39
CA LEU A 63 0.04 -8.24 -8.16
C LEU A 63 0.21 -9.60 -7.49
N ALA A 64 -0.68 -10.55 -7.77
CA ALA A 64 -0.64 -11.87 -7.16
C ALA A 64 -1.10 -12.98 -8.11
N VAL A 65 -0.65 -14.21 -7.86
CA VAL A 65 -1.06 -15.43 -8.54
C VAL A 65 -1.64 -16.40 -7.52
N SER A 66 -2.88 -16.83 -7.78
CA SER A 66 -3.56 -17.83 -6.95
C SER A 66 -3.14 -19.25 -7.34
N HIS A 67 -2.60 -20.00 -6.39
CA HIS A 67 -2.30 -21.42 -6.53
C HIS A 67 -3.35 -22.25 -5.79
N GLN A 68 -4.06 -23.12 -6.52
CA GLN A 68 -5.10 -23.96 -5.92
C GLN A 68 -4.54 -24.79 -4.76
N GLY A 69 -5.22 -24.74 -3.61
CA GLY A 69 -4.83 -25.44 -2.39
C GLY A 69 -3.63 -24.88 -1.63
N LYS A 70 -2.90 -23.90 -2.20
CA LYS A 70 -1.67 -23.33 -1.60
C LYS A 70 -1.80 -21.84 -1.24
N GLY A 71 -2.85 -21.16 -1.70
CA GLY A 71 -3.09 -19.74 -1.42
C GLY A 71 -2.64 -18.83 -2.55
N ALA A 72 -2.53 -17.53 -2.28
CA ALA A 72 -2.11 -16.53 -3.26
C ALA A 72 -0.69 -16.04 -2.96
N PHE A 73 0.12 -15.89 -4.01
CA PHE A 73 1.51 -15.47 -3.91
C PHE A 73 1.75 -14.21 -4.74
N LEU A 74 2.67 -13.36 -4.32
CA LEU A 74 3.04 -12.16 -5.06
C LEU A 74 3.73 -12.52 -6.37
N THR A 75 3.51 -11.70 -7.40
CA THR A 75 4.35 -11.71 -8.60
C THR A 75 5.73 -11.11 -8.31
N PRO A 76 6.77 -11.43 -9.11
CA PRO A 76 8.11 -10.87 -8.90
C PRO A 76 8.13 -9.34 -8.85
N ASP A 77 7.28 -8.70 -9.65
CA ASP A 77 7.17 -7.24 -9.74
C ASP A 77 6.06 -6.65 -8.87
N ALA A 78 5.39 -7.44 -8.03
CA ALA A 78 4.20 -7.03 -7.27
C ALA A 78 4.44 -5.77 -6.43
N GLY A 79 5.59 -5.66 -5.75
CA GLY A 79 5.92 -4.48 -4.94
C GLY A 79 6.04 -3.22 -5.78
N ARG A 80 6.76 -3.30 -6.91
CA ARG A 80 6.93 -2.18 -7.86
C ARG A 80 5.61 -1.80 -8.52
N ALA A 81 4.84 -2.80 -8.96
CA ALA A 81 3.55 -2.60 -9.59
C ALA A 81 2.52 -2.01 -8.61
N ALA A 82 2.51 -2.44 -7.35
CA ALA A 82 1.65 -1.88 -6.31
C ALA A 82 1.99 -0.42 -6.01
N GLN A 83 3.29 -0.05 -6.00
CA GLN A 83 3.73 1.35 -5.86
C GLN A 83 3.25 2.23 -7.02
N LEU A 84 3.23 1.71 -8.24
CA LEU A 84 2.76 2.45 -9.42
C LEU A 84 1.22 2.51 -9.51
N ALA A 85 0.52 1.53 -8.93
CA ALA A 85 -0.94 1.42 -8.94
C ALA A 85 -1.63 2.09 -7.73
N ASP A 86 -0.89 2.78 -6.86
CA ASP A 86 -1.43 3.54 -5.72
C ASP A 86 -1.25 5.05 -5.90
N PRO A 87 -2.19 5.75 -6.55
CA PRO A 87 -2.15 7.20 -6.70
C PRO A 87 -2.10 7.95 -5.36
N ILE A 88 -2.71 7.40 -4.30
CA ILE A 88 -2.72 8.03 -2.97
C ILE A 88 -1.34 7.91 -2.34
N GLY A 89 -0.72 6.73 -2.42
CA GLY A 89 0.67 6.50 -2.00
C GLY A 89 1.67 7.37 -2.75
N ILE A 90 1.52 7.50 -4.09
CA ILE A 90 2.35 8.38 -4.92
C ILE A 90 2.23 9.84 -4.46
N VAL A 91 0.99 10.32 -4.25
CA VAL A 91 0.76 11.69 -3.78
C VAL A 91 1.30 11.92 -2.36
N ALA A 92 1.22 10.91 -1.50
CA ALA A 92 1.76 10.98 -0.14
C ALA A 92 3.30 11.07 -0.14
N GLU A 93 3.99 10.27 -0.97
CA GLU A 93 5.45 10.32 -1.07
C GLU A 93 5.92 11.64 -1.70
N LEU A 94 5.26 12.10 -2.77
CA LEU A 94 5.56 13.39 -3.37
C LEU A 94 5.38 14.54 -2.37
N ARG A 95 4.34 14.50 -1.53
CA ARG A 95 4.12 15.50 -0.48
C ARG A 95 5.28 15.50 0.51
N LYS A 96 5.73 14.32 0.94
CA LYS A 96 6.87 14.18 1.85
C LYS A 96 8.16 14.76 1.25
N GLU A 97 8.40 14.53 -0.03
CA GLU A 97 9.54 15.08 -0.76
C GLU A 97 9.46 16.61 -0.91
N VAL A 98 8.26 17.16 -1.15
CA VAL A 98 8.02 18.61 -1.15
C VAL A 98 8.27 19.25 0.22
N ASP A 99 7.85 18.59 1.30
CA ASP A 99 8.06 19.08 2.66
C ASP A 99 9.56 19.08 3.02
N GLN A 100 10.30 18.05 2.61
CA GLN A 100 11.76 17.99 2.75
C GLN A 100 12.45 19.16 2.03
N LEU A 101 12.15 19.37 0.74
CA LEU A 101 12.72 20.48 -0.04
C LEU A 101 12.41 21.85 0.57
N ARG A 102 11.20 22.04 1.11
CA ARG A 102 10.83 23.28 1.79
C ARG A 102 11.66 23.51 3.05
N SER A 103 11.96 22.47 3.81
CA SER A 103 12.84 22.55 4.98
C SER A 103 14.24 22.98 4.58
N GLU A 104 14.83 22.32 3.57
CA GLU A 104 16.17 22.63 3.07
C GLU A 104 16.29 24.06 2.53
N VAL A 105 15.28 24.53 1.78
CA VAL A 105 15.23 25.92 1.30
C VAL A 105 15.13 26.91 2.47
N GLY A 106 14.38 26.58 3.52
CA GLY A 106 14.31 27.38 4.74
C GLY A 106 15.67 27.50 5.42
N GLU A 107 16.35 26.37 5.62
CA GLU A 107 17.69 26.32 6.21
C GLU A 107 18.73 27.09 5.38
N LEU A 108 18.69 26.94 4.06
CA LEU A 108 19.60 27.65 3.17
C LEU A 108 19.38 29.17 3.23
N ARG A 109 18.12 29.62 3.26
CA ARG A 109 17.79 31.05 3.41
C ARG A 109 18.29 31.61 4.73
N GLN A 110 18.13 30.86 5.82
CA GLN A 110 18.61 31.25 7.15
C GLN A 110 20.14 31.41 7.16
N ARG A 111 20.86 30.49 6.51
CA ARG A 111 22.33 30.52 6.38
C ARG A 111 22.82 31.71 5.56
N VAL A 112 22.14 32.04 4.47
CA VAL A 112 22.47 33.22 3.65
C VAL A 112 22.27 34.50 4.46
N ALA A 113 21.14 34.65 5.15
CA ALA A 113 20.89 35.82 6.00
C ALA A 113 21.97 36.01 7.09
N THR A 114 22.45 34.91 7.69
CA THR A 114 23.51 34.94 8.70
C THR A 114 24.87 35.35 8.13
N LEU A 115 25.13 35.04 6.85
CA LEU A 115 26.37 35.42 6.16
C LEU A 115 26.34 36.87 5.68
N GLU A 116 25.16 37.38 5.31
CA GLU A 116 24.98 38.77 4.87
C GLU A 116 25.06 39.79 6.02
N GLU A 117 24.92 39.35 7.28
CA GLU A 117 25.05 40.19 8.48
C GLU A 117 26.49 40.33 9.05
N ASN A 118 27.51 39.69 8.44
CA ASN A 118 28.94 39.86 8.79
C ASN A 118 29.71 40.67 7.74
#